data_AF-A0A523JFL8-F1
#
_entry.id   AF-A0A523JFL8-F1
#
_cell.length_a   1.000
_cell.length_b   1.000
_cell.length_c   1.000
_cell.angle_alpha   90.00
_cell.angle_beta   90.00
_cell.angle_gamma   90.00
#
_symmetry.space_group_name_H-M   'P 1'
#
loop_
_entity.id
_entity.type
_entity.pdbx_description
1 polymer ?
#
loop_
_entity_poly.entity_id
_entity_poly.type
_entity_poly.pdbx_seq_one_letter_code
_entity_poly.pdbx_strand_id
1 'polypeptide(L)'
;MNPQEVRTSVVEIIADIALDEDTSNLKDDVSLRDQLDLDSMDFLDIVMELKKRHKIEVPQEDFPRLATLGSCVEYLTPKFIH
;
A
#
# COMPACT_ATOMS: atom_id res chain seq x y z
N MET A 1 -14.32 5.44 1.81
CA MET A 1 -13.47 6.32 0.97
C MET A 1 -13.65 5.97 -0.50
N ASN A 2 -13.42 6.92 -1.40
CA ASN A 2 -13.34 6.65 -2.84
C ASN A 2 -11.95 6.08 -3.23
N PRO A 3 -11.78 5.49 -4.42
CA PRO A 3 -10.49 4.90 -4.82
C PRO A 3 -9.31 5.89 -4.85
N GLN A 4 -9.56 7.18 -5.12
CA GLN A 4 -8.51 8.20 -5.13
C GLN A 4 -8.02 8.51 -3.72
N GLU A 5 -8.93 8.63 -2.75
CA GLU A 5 -8.59 8.80 -1.33
C GLU A 5 -7.77 7.61 -0.81
N VAL A 6 -8.19 6.38 -1.14
CA VAL A 6 -7.46 5.17 -0.74
C VAL A 6 -6.07 5.15 -1.37
N ARG A 7 -5.95 5.52 -2.65
CA ARG A 7 -4.64 5.65 -3.31
C ARG A 7 -3.75 6.63 -2.55
N THR A 8 -4.25 7.81 -2.22
CA THR A 8 -3.48 8.81 -1.47
C THR A 8 -3.04 8.27 -0.12
N SER A 9 -3.93 7.64 0.65
CA SER A 9 -3.57 7.05 1.95
C SER A 9 -2.52 5.94 1.84
N VAL A 10 -2.60 5.10 0.81
CA VAL A 10 -1.58 4.06 0.57
C VAL A 10 -0.23 4.69 0.23
N VAL A 11 -0.22 5.68 -0.66
CA VAL A 11 1.01 6.40 -1.04
C VAL A 11 1.64 7.10 0.17
N GLU A 12 0.82 7.75 1.02
CA GLU A 12 1.29 8.38 2.25
C GLU A 12 1.93 7.38 3.22
N ILE A 13 1.30 6.22 3.44
CA ILE A 13 1.86 5.17 4.30
C ILE A 13 3.19 4.66 3.74
N ILE A 14 3.27 4.46 2.42
CA ILE A 14 4.50 4.01 1.77
C ILE A 14 5.58 5.07 1.92
N ALA A 15 5.28 6.35 1.68
CA ALA A 15 6.24 7.44 1.82
C ALA A 15 6.73 7.63 3.26
N ASP A 16 5.89 7.36 4.26
CA ASP A 16 6.27 7.41 5.68
C ASP A 16 7.27 6.31 6.05
N ILE A 17 7.25 5.17 5.35
CA ILE A 17 8.10 4.00 5.63
C ILE A 17 9.35 4.04 4.76
N ALA A 18 9.17 4.17 3.45
CA ALA A 18 10.21 4.28 2.45
C ALA A 18 10.55 5.77 2.23
N LEU A 19 11.13 6.40 3.26
CA LEU A 19 11.44 7.84 3.26
C LEU A 19 12.42 8.27 2.16
N ASP A 20 13.23 7.34 1.67
CA ASP A 20 14.25 7.59 0.65
C ASP A 20 13.71 7.40 -0.79
N GLU A 21 12.47 6.94 -0.95
CA GLU A 21 11.90 6.54 -2.23
C GLU A 21 10.95 7.58 -2.83
N ASP A 22 10.96 7.73 -4.16
CA ASP A 22 10.09 8.67 -4.87
C ASP A 22 8.72 8.07 -5.20
N THR A 23 7.72 8.44 -4.40
CA THR A 23 6.34 7.99 -4.57
C THR A 23 5.50 8.87 -5.50
N SER A 24 6.08 9.93 -6.08
CA SER A 24 5.36 10.94 -6.87
C SER A 24 4.83 10.42 -8.20
N ASN A 25 5.52 9.44 -8.80
CA ASN A 25 5.25 8.93 -10.16
C ASN A 25 4.99 7.41 -10.19
N LEU A 26 4.32 6.88 -9.17
CA LEU A 26 3.97 5.48 -9.10
C LEU A 26 2.98 5.06 -10.19
N LYS A 27 3.31 3.96 -10.87
CA LYS A 27 2.48 3.30 -11.87
C LYS A 27 1.63 2.21 -11.23
N ASP A 28 0.38 2.13 -11.67
CA ASP A 28 -0.63 1.25 -11.09
C ASP A 28 -0.46 -0.22 -11.47
N ASP A 29 0.14 -0.45 -12.63
CA ASP A 29 0.36 -1.76 -13.26
C ASP A 29 1.76 -2.34 -12.97
N VAL A 30 2.61 -1.59 -12.25
CA VAL A 30 3.97 -2.01 -11.90
C VAL A 30 4.05 -2.37 -10.42
N SER A 31 4.88 -3.38 -10.11
CA SER A 31 5.18 -3.81 -8.75
C SER A 31 5.72 -2.64 -7.91
N LEU A 32 5.17 -2.43 -6.72
CA LEU A 32 5.66 -1.44 -5.76
C LEU A 32 7.10 -1.75 -5.32
N ARG A 33 7.42 -3.03 -5.13
CA ARG A 33 8.79 -3.47 -4.82
C ARG A 33 9.77 -3.12 -5.93
N ASP A 34 9.35 -3.20 -7.19
CA ASP A 34 10.24 -2.93 -8.32
C ASP A 34 10.41 -1.40 -8.53
N GLN A 35 9.42 -0.61 -8.13
CA GLN A 35 9.42 0.85 -8.29
C GLN A 35 10.13 1.58 -7.16
N LEU A 36 10.03 1.06 -5.95
CA LEU A 36 10.47 1.70 -4.70
C LEU A 36 11.51 0.86 -3.94
N ASP A 37 12.11 -0.13 -4.61
CA ASP A 37 13.09 -1.09 -4.04
C ASP A 37 12.73 -1.64 -2.64
N LEU A 38 11.43 -1.83 -2.37
CA LEU A 38 10.95 -2.16 -1.02
C LEU A 38 11.44 -3.55 -0.62
N ASP A 39 12.03 -3.62 0.57
CA ASP A 39 12.45 -4.88 1.13
C ASP A 39 11.29 -5.64 1.82
N SER A 40 11.62 -6.77 2.46
CA SER A 40 10.59 -7.55 3.17
C SER A 40 10.14 -6.89 4.48
N MET A 41 10.98 -6.06 5.10
CA MET A 41 10.65 -5.32 6.32
C MET A 41 9.76 -4.12 6.00
N ASP A 42 10.09 -3.33 4.98
CA ASP A 42 9.28 -2.19 4.53
C ASP A 42 7.85 -2.64 4.19
N PHE A 43 7.73 -3.77 3.47
CA PHE A 43 6.44 -4.34 3.14
C PHE A 43 5.64 -4.74 4.38
N LEU A 44 6.28 -5.34 5.38
CA LEU A 44 5.62 -5.71 6.63
C LEU A 44 5.19 -4.47 7.41
N ASP A 45 6.01 -3.43 7.43
CA ASP A 45 5.69 -2.15 8.07
C ASP A 45 4.48 -1.48 7.40
N ILE A 46 4.36 -1.54 6.06
CA ILE A 46 3.20 -1.02 5.32
C ILE A 46 1.92 -1.73 5.78
N VAL A 47 1.96 -3.06 5.85
CA VAL A 47 0.82 -3.87 6.31
C VAL A 47 0.47 -3.58 7.77
N MET A 48 1.48 -3.38 8.62
CA MET A 48 1.32 -3.04 10.03
C MET A 48 0.69 -1.65 10.21
N GLU A 49 1.09 -0.65 9.44
CA GLU A 49 0.52 0.70 9.48
C GLU A 49 -0.92 0.73 8.94
N LEU A 50 -1.25 -0.05 7.90
CA LEU A 50 -2.64 -0.24 7.46
C LEU A 50 -3.53 -0.78 8.59
N LYS A 51 -3.03 -1.75 9.36
CA LYS A 51 -3.74 -2.29 10.54
C LYS A 51 -3.87 -1.26 11.66
N LYS A 52 -2.82 -0.48 11.92
CA LYS A 52 -2.81 0.48 13.04
C LYS A 52 -3.64 1.73 12.74
N ARG A 53 -3.50 2.33 11.56
CA ARG A 53 -4.21 3.56 11.16
C ARG A 53 -5.65 3.29 10.76
N HIS A 54 -5.89 2.19 10.04
CA HIS A 54 -7.19 1.94 9.41
C HIS A 54 -7.89 0.68 9.92
N LYS A 55 -7.33 -0.04 10.91
CA LYS A 55 -7.89 -1.31 11.42
C LYS A 55 -8.01 -2.39 10.34
N ILE A 56 -7.27 -2.28 9.25
CA ILE A 56 -7.30 -3.20 8.12
C ILE A 56 -6.27 -4.30 8.34
N GLU A 57 -6.72 -5.53 8.50
CA GLU A 57 -5.85 -6.69 8.51
C GLU A 57 -5.70 -7.27 7.10
N VAL A 58 -4.45 -7.55 6.73
CA VAL A 58 -4.09 -8.22 5.48
C VAL A 58 -3.42 -9.55 5.83
N PRO A 59 -4.06 -10.69 5.55
CA PRO A 59 -3.44 -11.99 5.76
C PRO A 59 -2.30 -12.20 4.74
N GLN A 60 -1.33 -13.04 5.08
CA GLN A 60 -0.19 -13.33 4.20
C GLN A 60 -0.61 -13.88 2.83
N GLU A 61 -1.71 -14.62 2.79
CA GLU A 61 -2.31 -15.16 1.55
C GLU A 61 -2.72 -14.06 0.56
N ASP A 62 -3.05 -12.86 1.08
CA ASP A 62 -3.44 -11.70 0.27
C ASP A 62 -2.28 -10.74 0.00
N PHE A 63 -1.06 -11.00 0.49
CA PHE A 63 0.11 -10.17 0.18
C PHE A 63 0.35 -9.97 -1.32
N PRO A 64 0.14 -10.97 -2.21
CA PRO A 64 0.23 -10.74 -3.65
C PRO A 64 -0.75 -9.70 -4.18
N ARG A 65 -1.88 -9.45 -3.49
CA ARG A 65 -2.83 -8.39 -3.86
C ARG A 65 -2.30 -6.99 -3.54
N LEU A 66 -1.28 -6.88 -2.69
CA LEU A 66 -0.59 -5.62 -2.41
C LEU A 66 0.66 -5.42 -3.29
N ALA A 67 0.85 -6.23 -4.34
CA ALA A 67 2.04 -6.15 -5.17
C ALA A 67 2.12 -4.86 -5.99
N THR A 68 0.99 -4.34 -6.47
CA THR A 68 0.92 -3.14 -7.34
C THR A 68 0.04 -2.08 -6.70
N LEU A 69 0.22 -0.81 -7.07
CA LEU A 69 -0.62 0.27 -6.53
C LEU A 69 -2.09 0.09 -6.94
N GLY A 70 -2.36 -0.35 -8.18
CA GLY A 70 -3.71 -0.62 -8.65
C GLY A 70 -4.40 -1.72 -7.84
N SER A 71 -3.72 -2.85 -7.64
CA SER A 71 -4.26 -3.98 -6.86
C SER A 71 -4.43 -3.64 -5.38
N CYS A 72 -3.51 -2.84 -4.80
CA CYS A 72 -3.65 -2.30 -3.45
C CYS A 72 -4.95 -1.51 -3.31
N VAL A 73 -5.17 -0.54 -4.20
CA VAL A 73 -6.37 0.32 -4.16
C VAL A 73 -7.63 -0.52 -4.34
N GLU A 74 -7.66 -1.44 -5.30
CA GLU A 74 -8.81 -2.32 -5.52
C GLU A 74 -9.14 -3.17 -4.28
N TYR A 75 -8.12 -3.75 -3.65
CA TYR A 75 -8.29 -4.59 -2.46
C TYR A 75 -8.69 -3.79 -1.22
N LEU A 76 -8.12 -2.59 -1.06
CA LEU A 76 -8.31 -1.76 0.12
C LEU A 76 -9.59 -0.93 0.05
N THR A 77 -10.05 -0.52 -1.14
CA THR A 77 -11.28 0.27 -1.32
C THR A 77 -12.49 -0.27 -0.53
N PRO A 78 -12.86 -1.55 -0.61
CA PRO A 78 -13.98 -2.08 0.17
C PRO A 78 -13.71 -2.19 1.67
N LYS A 79 -12.44 -2.15 2.10
CA LYS A 79 -12.03 -2.26 3.50
C LYS A 79 -11.96 -0.91 4.23
N PHE A 80 -11.81 0.19 3.49
CA PHE A 80 -11.81 1.57 4.00
C PHE A 80 -13.24 2.15 4.22
N ILE A 81 -14.22 1.31 4.59
CA ILE A 81 -15.64 1.69 4.79
C ILE A 81 -16.01 1.70 6.28
N HIS A 82 -15.15 2.20 7.15
CA HIS A 82 -15.46 2.44 8.57
C HIS A 82 -15.27 3.90 8.93
#